data_AF-A0A4S0IHM5-F1
#
_entry.id   AF-A0A4S0IHM5-F1
#
_cell.length_a   1.000
_cell.length_b   1.000
_cell.length_c   1.000
_cell.angle_alpha   90.00
_cell.angle_beta   90.00
_cell.angle_gamma   90.00
#
_symmetry.space_group_name_H-M   'P 1'
#
loop_
_entity.id
_entity.type
_entity.pdbx_description
1 polymer ?
#
loop_
_entity_poly.entity_id
_entity_poly.type
_entity_poly.pdbx_seq_one_letter_code
_entity_poly.pdbx_strand_id
1 'polypeptide(L)'
;GTVELGGLKAPPNPRRLALLDRGVRQFFPDLGQPSSQWLGFRPSLPDSRPVIGPSAKSPNVIYAFGHGHLGLTLAPATARWVARFIAGQDVQSAADFAPARFG
;
A
#
# COMPACT_ATOMS: atom_id res chain seq x y z
N GLY A 1 -11.05 -4.62 7.55
CA GLY A 1 -10.25 -3.60 8.27
C GLY A 1 -10.76 -2.22 7.93
N THR A 2 -10.32 -1.17 8.63
CA THR A 2 -10.67 0.23 8.30
C THR A 2 -9.39 1.05 8.11
N VAL A 3 -9.50 2.27 7.55
CA VAL A 3 -8.38 3.20 7.36
C VAL A 3 -8.69 4.56 7.95
N GLU A 4 -7.64 5.22 8.45
CA GLU A 4 -7.69 6.58 8.97
C GLU A 4 -6.44 7.40 8.64
N LEU A 5 -6.62 8.71 8.48
CA LEU A 5 -5.53 9.67 8.34
C LEU A 5 -5.13 10.19 9.72
N GLY A 6 -4.52 9.32 10.54
CA GLY A 6 -4.14 9.61 11.92
C GLY A 6 -2.69 10.06 12.12
N GLY A 7 -1.87 10.04 11.06
CA GLY A 7 -0.42 10.24 11.16
C GLY A 7 0.34 9.00 11.65
N LEU A 8 1.66 9.11 11.82
CA LEU A 8 2.54 7.97 12.09
C LEU A 8 2.67 7.58 13.57
N LYS A 9 2.17 8.43 14.48
CA LYS A 9 2.31 8.25 15.94
C LYS A 9 0.98 8.02 16.65
N ALA A 10 -0.13 8.07 15.93
CA ALA A 10 -1.43 7.84 16.54
C ALA A 10 -1.52 6.39 17.06
N PRO A 11 -2.00 6.18 18.29
CA PRO A 11 -2.25 4.84 18.80
C PRO A 11 -3.43 4.19 18.06
N PRO A 12 -3.57 2.84 18.12
CA PRO A 12 -4.75 2.16 17.60
C PRO A 12 -6.06 2.72 18.18
N ASN A 13 -7.06 2.92 17.32
CA ASN A 13 -8.37 3.42 17.72
C ASN A 13 -9.35 2.27 18.04
N PRO A 14 -9.70 2.02 19.32
CA PRO A 14 -10.55 0.88 19.70
C PRO A 14 -11.97 0.98 19.12
N ARG A 15 -12.46 2.19 18.84
CA ARG A 15 -13.80 2.37 18.25
C ARG A 15 -13.90 1.77 16.85
N ARG A 16 -12.79 1.74 16.09
CA ARG A 16 -12.75 1.14 14.75
C ARG A 16 -12.83 -0.38 14.79
N LEU A 17 -12.23 -1.00 15.80
CA LEU A 17 -12.33 -2.45 16.01
C LEU A 17 -13.74 -2.83 16.47
N ALA A 18 -14.33 -2.06 17.39
CA ALA A 18 -15.72 -2.24 17.80
C ALA A 18 -16.71 -2.11 16.63
N LEU A 19 -16.45 -1.20 15.69
CA LEU A 19 -17.26 -1.08 14.47
C LEU A 19 -17.18 -2.33 13.59
N LEU A 20 -15.98 -2.90 13.40
CA LEU A 20 -15.80 -4.13 12.63
C LEU A 20 -16.49 -5.33 13.31
N ASP A 21 -16.35 -5.47 14.63
CA ASP A 21 -17.01 -6.53 15.41
C ASP A 21 -18.54 -6.42 15.33
N ARG A 22 -19.09 -5.22 15.54
CA ARG A 22 -20.53 -4.98 15.38
C ARG A 22 -21.01 -5.34 13.98
N GLY A 23 -20.27 -4.95 12.94
CA GLY A 23 -20.63 -5.23 11.55
C GLY A 23 -20.63 -6.73 11.24
N VAL A 24 -19.59 -7.46 11.64
CA VAL A 24 -19.51 -8.90 11.36
C VAL A 24 -20.57 -9.71 12.11
N ARG A 25 -20.92 -9.32 13.35
CA ARG A 25 -21.95 -9.99 14.17
C ARG A 25 -23.37 -9.88 13.60
N GLN A 26 -23.63 -8.89 12.75
CA GLN A 26 -24.91 -8.82 12.02
C GLN A 26 -25.10 -9.98 11.05
N PHE A 27 -24.00 -10.53 10.52
CA PHE A 27 -24.02 -11.66 9.59
C PHE A 27 -23.67 -12.99 10.27
N PHE A 28 -22.86 -12.95 11.32
CA PHE A 28 -22.39 -14.12 12.06
C PHE A 28 -22.57 -13.90 13.57
N PRO A 29 -23.80 -14.07 14.11
CA PRO A 29 -24.10 -13.76 15.51
C PRO A 29 -23.26 -14.56 16.51
N ASP A 30 -22.98 -15.82 16.20
CA ASP A 30 -22.25 -16.75 17.06
C ASP A 30 -20.72 -16.72 16.84
N LEU A 31 -20.20 -15.70 16.14
CA LEU A 31 -18.77 -15.54 15.94
C LEU A 31 -18.05 -15.40 17.28
N GLY A 32 -16.99 -16.19 17.47
CA GLY A 32 -16.14 -16.13 18.66
C GLY A 32 -15.37 -14.80 18.81
N GLN A 33 -14.46 -14.76 19.79
CA GLN A 33 -13.61 -13.58 20.00
C GLN A 33 -12.43 -13.55 19.00
N PRO A 34 -11.97 -12.36 18.58
CA PRO A 34 -10.81 -12.24 17.72
C PRO A 34 -9.54 -12.75 18.43
N SER A 35 -8.74 -13.54 17.72
CA SER A 35 -7.46 -14.06 18.25
C SER A 35 -6.34 -13.01 18.27
N SER A 36 -6.48 -11.93 17.51
CA SER A 36 -5.51 -10.84 17.47
C SER A 36 -6.14 -9.51 17.04
N GLN A 37 -5.48 -8.42 17.42
CA GLN A 37 -5.78 -7.07 16.98
C GLN A 37 -4.45 -6.40 16.60
N TRP A 38 -4.43 -5.71 15.47
CA TRP A 38 -3.22 -5.06 14.98
C TRP A 38 -3.53 -3.79 14.19
N LEU A 39 -2.54 -2.91 14.13
CA LEU A 39 -2.52 -1.70 13.31
C LEU A 39 -1.29 -1.75 12.41
N GLY A 40 -1.42 -1.23 11.19
CA GLY A 40 -0.31 -1.12 10.26
C GLY A 40 -0.47 0.09 9.34
N PHE A 41 0.65 0.56 8.82
CA PHE A 41 0.69 1.74 7.95
C PHE A 41 0.55 1.35 6.48
N ARG A 42 -0.28 2.10 5.75
CA ARG A 42 -0.51 1.92 4.32
C ARG A 42 0.23 3.03 3.58
N PRO A 43 1.38 2.77 2.94
CA PRO A 43 2.03 3.77 2.09
C PRO A 43 1.08 4.06 0.92
N SER A 44 0.52 5.26 0.90
CA SER A 44 -0.54 5.68 -0.02
C SER A 44 -0.20 7.04 -0.59
N LEU A 45 -0.60 7.29 -1.83
CA LEU A 45 -0.33 8.53 -2.55
C LEU A 45 -1.65 9.23 -2.93
N PRO A 46 -1.64 10.55 -3.15
CA PRO A 46 -2.86 11.31 -3.45
C PRO A 46 -3.64 10.81 -4.67
N ASP A 47 -2.95 10.25 -5.66
CA ASP A 47 -3.55 9.67 -6.87
C ASP A 47 -3.88 8.18 -6.75
N SER A 48 -3.65 7.56 -5.59
CA SER A 48 -3.84 6.13 -5.31
C SER A 48 -3.05 5.17 -6.21
N ARG A 49 -2.04 5.64 -6.95
CA ARG A 49 -1.16 4.80 -7.78
C ARG A 49 0.21 4.66 -7.13
N PRO A 50 0.89 3.51 -7.23
CA PRO A 50 2.24 3.37 -6.70
C PRO A 50 3.26 4.23 -7.47
N VAL A 51 4.37 4.58 -6.83
CA VAL A 51 5.55 5.14 -7.51
C VAL A 51 6.50 3.99 -7.79
N ILE A 52 6.76 3.76 -9.08
CA ILE A 52 7.64 2.70 -9.58
C ILE A 52 8.49 3.29 -10.70
N GLY A 53 9.82 3.24 -10.55
CA GLY A 53 10.74 3.74 -11.57
C GLY A 53 12.04 4.30 -11.00
N PRO A 54 13.01 4.59 -11.88
CA PRO A 54 14.29 5.16 -11.49
C PRO A 54 14.13 6.59 -10.94
N SER A 55 15.04 7.00 -10.07
CA SER A 55 15.13 8.38 -9.61
C SER A 55 15.69 9.28 -10.71
N ALA A 56 15.08 10.46 -10.89
CA ALA A 56 15.63 11.50 -11.77
C ALA A 56 16.99 12.04 -11.28
N LYS A 57 17.32 11.87 -9.98
CA LYS A 57 18.54 12.40 -9.37
C LYS A 57 19.69 11.40 -9.36
N SER A 58 19.41 10.11 -9.46
CA SER A 58 20.43 9.06 -9.42
C SER A 58 19.96 7.80 -10.15
N PRO A 59 20.69 7.33 -11.17
CA PRO A 59 20.33 6.11 -11.89
C PRO A 59 20.46 4.84 -11.03
N ASN A 60 21.16 4.92 -9.89
CA ASN A 60 21.36 3.80 -8.98
C ASN A 60 20.22 3.64 -7.94
N VAL A 61 19.19 4.48 -8.00
CA VAL A 61 18.05 4.44 -7.07
C VAL A 61 16.77 4.14 -7.84
N ILE A 62 16.07 3.08 -7.44
CA ILE A 62 14.76 2.70 -7.97
C ILE A 62 13.72 2.85 -6.85
N TYR A 63 12.62 3.54 -7.15
CA TYR A 63 11.47 3.63 -6.26
C TYR A 63 10.48 2.50 -6.54
N ALA A 64 9.88 1.98 -5.46
CA ALA A 64 8.84 0.95 -5.52
C ALA A 64 7.98 1.01 -4.24
N PHE A 65 7.13 2.02 -4.12
CA PHE A 65 6.29 2.25 -2.92
C PHE A 65 4.91 2.81 -3.28
N GLY A 66 4.04 2.99 -2.28
CA GLY A 66 2.78 3.71 -2.45
C GLY A 66 1.60 2.86 -2.91
N HIS A 67 1.69 1.52 -2.81
CA HIS A 67 0.66 0.60 -3.30
C HIS A 67 -0.64 0.56 -2.48
N GLY A 68 -0.73 1.30 -1.38
CA GLY A 68 -1.93 1.43 -0.56
C GLY A 68 -2.52 0.08 -0.15
N HIS A 69 -3.75 -0.18 -0.60
CA HIS A 69 -4.47 -1.41 -0.26
C HIS A 69 -4.00 -2.66 -1.01
N LEU A 70 -3.34 -2.45 -2.14
CA LEU A 70 -3.08 -3.47 -3.14
C LEU A 70 -1.60 -3.91 -3.15
N GLY A 71 -0.83 -3.59 -2.11
CA GLY A 71 0.60 -3.92 -2.02
C GLY A 71 0.90 -5.39 -2.28
N LEU A 72 0.21 -6.31 -1.59
CA LEU A 72 0.41 -7.74 -1.79
C LEU A 72 0.03 -8.17 -3.22
N THR A 73 -1.12 -7.71 -3.71
CA THR A 73 -1.63 -8.03 -5.05
C THR A 73 -0.69 -7.54 -6.15
N LEU A 74 -0.12 -6.34 -5.99
CA LEU A 74 0.73 -5.68 -6.99
C LEU A 74 2.22 -6.00 -6.84
N ALA A 75 2.63 -6.70 -5.77
CA ALA A 75 4.04 -7.01 -5.53
C ALA A 75 4.70 -7.78 -6.69
N PRO A 76 4.08 -8.84 -7.28
CA PRO A 76 4.72 -9.56 -8.38
C PRO A 76 4.86 -8.73 -9.67
N ALA A 77 3.88 -7.87 -9.96
CA ALA A 77 3.96 -6.96 -11.10
C ALA A 77 5.06 -5.91 -10.90
N THR A 78 5.12 -5.32 -9.71
CA THR A 78 6.16 -4.35 -9.33
C THR A 78 7.55 -4.95 -9.40
N ALA A 79 7.73 -6.16 -8.88
CA ALA A 79 9.02 -6.87 -8.91
C ALA A 79 9.52 -7.10 -10.35
N ARG A 80 8.62 -7.45 -11.28
CA ARG A 80 8.98 -7.59 -12.69
C ARG A 80 9.51 -6.28 -13.29
N TRP A 81 8.87 -5.15 -13.02
CA TRP A 81 9.38 -3.86 -13.50
C TRP A 81 10.70 -3.46 -12.84
N VAL A 82 10.82 -3.64 -11.52
CA VAL A 82 12.07 -3.38 -10.79
C VAL A 82 13.24 -4.19 -11.35
N ALA A 83 13.04 -5.49 -11.61
CA ALA A 83 14.06 -6.33 -12.22
C ALA A 83 14.49 -5.83 -13.62
N ARG A 84 13.54 -5.35 -14.43
CA ARG A 84 13.84 -4.79 -15.76
C ARG A 84 14.63 -3.48 -15.68
N PHE A 85 14.31 -2.62 -14.72
CA PHE A 85 15.09 -1.40 -14.47
C PHE A 85 16.53 -1.73 -14.06
N ILE A 86 16.71 -2.71 -13.16
CA ILE A 86 18.06 -3.18 -12.76
C ILE A 86 18.85 -3.71 -13.96
N ALA A 87 18.18 -4.40 -14.89
CA ALA A 87 18.78 -4.94 -16.10
C ALA A 87 19.01 -3.89 -17.22
N GLY A 88 18.68 -2.61 -17.00
CA GLY A 88 18.82 -1.55 -18.00
C GLY A 88 17.87 -1.69 -19.20
N GLN A 89 16.76 -2.40 -19.03
CA GLN A 89 15.78 -2.60 -20.10
C GLN A 89 14.79 -1.45 -20.15
N ASP A 90 14.30 -1.12 -21.35
CA ASP A 90 13.20 -0.15 -21.52
C ASP A 90 11.90 -0.70 -20.90
N VAL A 91 11.17 0.12 -20.14
CA VAL A 91 9.95 -0.25 -19.41
C VAL A 91 8.85 0.80 -19.63
N GLN A 92 8.52 1.08 -20.90
CA GLN A 92 7.44 1.99 -21.29
C GLN A 92 6.11 1.73 -20.56
N SER A 93 5.79 0.46 -20.27
CA SER A 93 4.56 0.07 -19.55
C SER A 93 4.47 0.60 -18.11
N ALA A 94 5.57 1.09 -17.53
CA ALA A 94 5.60 1.64 -16.18
C ALA A 94 5.50 3.17 -16.14
N ALA A 95 5.37 3.86 -17.29
CA ALA A 95 5.38 5.32 -17.38
C ALA A 95 4.32 5.99 -16.49
N ASP A 96 3.12 5.40 -16.39
CA ASP A 96 2.04 5.90 -15.53
C ASP A 96 2.38 5.86 -14.02
N PHE A 97 3.34 5.03 -13.63
CA PHE A 97 3.80 4.88 -12.26
C PHE A 97 5.10 5.65 -12.00
N ALA A 98 5.63 6.37 -12.99
CA ALA A 98 6.88 7.08 -12.88
C ALA A 98 6.83 8.17 -11.79
N PRO A 99 7.94 8.43 -11.07
CA PRO A 99 8.00 9.46 -10.03
C PRO A 99 7.74 10.87 -10.56
N ALA A 100 8.12 11.14 -11.80
CA ALA A 100 8.04 12.46 -12.45
C ALA A 100 6.63 13.04 -12.51
N ARG A 101 5.58 12.25 -12.26
CA ARG A 101 4.19 12.71 -12.25
C ARG A 101 3.84 13.70 -11.14
N PHE A 102 4.69 13.84 -10.11
CA PHE A 102 4.45 14.73 -8.97
C PHE A 102 5.31 16.01 -8.98
N GLY A 103 6.10 16.24 -10.04
CA GLY A 103 7.06 17.35 -10.14
C GLY A 103 8.48 16.94 -9.77
#